data_AF-A0A5Q2TG90-F1
#
_entry.id   AF-A0A5Q2TG90-F1
#
_cell.length_a   1.000
_cell.length_b   1.000
_cell.length_c   1.000
_cell.angle_alpha   90.00
_cell.angle_beta   90.00
_cell.angle_gamma   90.00
#
_symmetry.space_group_name_H-M   'P 1'
#
loop_
_entity.id
_entity.type
_entity.pdbx_description
1 polymer ?
#
loop_
_entity_poly.entity_id
_entity_poly.type
_entity_poly.pdbx_seq_one_letter_code
_entity_poly.pdbx_strand_id
1 'polypeptide(L)'
;MINLNNRVQYSKLAFLILAWIFTVCLVAQTFIAGLAIFNSSSHWVHHTTFVVWFQFLPIIMLVLSFTGQFPKLIRWKVVGLFLLIVPLQYMSVNILGLGAIHPVIALVLFWLALNVIKNTEKI
;
A
#
# COMPACT_ATOMS: atom_id res chain seq x y z
N MET A 1 -17.24 -29.13 0.60
CA MET A 1 -17.95 -27.88 1.00
C MET A 1 -17.03 -27.08 1.90
N ILE A 2 -16.57 -25.90 1.47
CA ILE A 2 -15.79 -25.00 2.34
C ILE A 2 -16.76 -24.37 3.35
N ASN A 3 -16.48 -24.51 4.64
CA ASN A 3 -17.27 -23.84 5.68
C ASN A 3 -17.13 -22.31 5.50
N LEU A 4 -18.27 -21.61 5.36
CA LEU A 4 -18.32 -20.16 5.13
C LEU A 4 -17.54 -19.38 6.18
N ASN A 5 -17.54 -19.83 7.44
CA ASN A 5 -16.76 -19.21 8.50
C ASN A 5 -15.25 -19.34 8.26
N ASN A 6 -14.79 -20.51 7.83
CA ASN A 6 -13.37 -20.73 7.55
C ASN A 6 -12.91 -19.85 6.38
N ARG A 7 -13.72 -19.72 5.32
CA ARG A 7 -13.40 -18.82 4.19
C ARG A 7 -13.22 -17.37 4.65
N VAL A 8 -14.12 -16.85 5.47
CA VAL A 8 -14.03 -15.47 5.98
C VAL A 8 -12.77 -15.29 6.81
N GLN A 9 -12.46 -16.22 7.71
CA GLN A 9 -11.24 -16.15 8.54
C GLN A 9 -9.96 -16.20 7.71
N TYR A 10 -9.88 -17.09 6.72
CA TYR A 10 -8.73 -17.14 5.81
C TYR A 10 -8.58 -15.86 4.99
N SER A 11 -9.69 -15.28 4.49
CA SER A 11 -9.66 -14.00 3.79
C SER A 11 -9.18 -12.86 4.69
N LYS A 12 -9.61 -12.82 5.96
CA LYS A 12 -9.14 -11.83 6.94
C LYS A 12 -7.65 -11.97 7.23
N LEU A 13 -7.17 -13.21 7.44
CA LEU A 13 -5.76 -13.49 7.68
C LEU A 13 -4.90 -13.12 6.47
N ALA A 14 -5.29 -13.54 5.27
CA ALA A 14 -4.58 -13.19 4.03
C ALA A 14 -4.56 -11.66 3.81
N PHE A 15 -5.67 -10.97 4.10
CA PHE A 15 -5.73 -9.52 4.04
C PHE A 15 -4.71 -8.87 5.00
N LEU A 16 -4.65 -9.33 6.26
CA LEU A 16 -3.74 -8.78 7.27
C LEU A 16 -2.27 -9.02 6.90
N ILE A 17 -1.94 -10.22 6.43
CA ILE A 17 -0.59 -10.56 5.95
C ILE A 17 -0.20 -9.62 4.79
N LEU A 18 -1.09 -9.44 3.80
CA LEU A 18 -0.82 -8.54 2.68
C LEU A 18 -0.69 -7.08 3.11
N ALA A 19 -1.47 -6.63 4.09
CA ALA A 19 -1.35 -5.27 4.64
C ALA A 19 0.01 -5.03 5.28
N TRP A 20 0.54 -6.01 6.03
CA TRP A 20 1.88 -5.96 6.61
C TRP A 20 2.97 -6.00 5.53
N ILE A 21 2.89 -6.93 4.57
CA ILE A 21 3.82 -7.02 3.44
C ILE A 21 3.86 -5.68 2.70
N PHE A 22 2.70 -5.13 2.36
CA PHE A 22 2.57 -3.85 1.70
C PHE A 22 3.23 -2.72 2.50
N THR A 23 3.01 -2.68 3.82
CA THR A 23 3.62 -1.67 4.70
C THR A 23 5.14 -1.78 4.73
N VAL A 24 5.69 -3.01 4.78
CA VAL A 24 7.14 -3.24 4.68
C VAL A 24 7.69 -2.80 3.33
N CYS A 25 6.97 -3.08 2.23
CA CYS A 25 7.33 -2.58 0.90
C CYS A 25 7.38 -1.05 0.84
N LEU A 26 6.47 -0.33 1.51
CA LEU A 26 6.54 1.13 1.60
C LEU A 26 7.81 1.61 2.30
N VAL A 27 8.16 1.00 3.44
CA VAL A 27 9.41 1.32 4.16
C VAL A 27 10.63 1.07 3.28
N ALA A 28 10.68 -0.08 2.60
CA ALA A 28 11.76 -0.40 1.66
C ALA A 28 11.82 0.59 0.48
N GLN A 29 10.68 0.96 -0.10
CA GLN A 29 10.59 1.92 -1.19
C GLN A 29 11.13 3.30 -0.79
N THR A 30 10.79 3.77 0.42
CA THR A 30 11.30 5.02 1.00
C THR A 30 12.80 4.92 1.29
N PHE A 31 13.27 3.80 1.82
CA PHE A 31 14.70 3.55 2.04
C PHE A 31 15.51 3.61 0.74
N ILE A 32 15.04 2.97 -0.33
CA ILE A 32 15.71 3.00 -1.65
C ILE A 32 15.75 4.42 -2.22
N ALA A 33 14.68 5.22 -2.03
CA ALA A 33 14.72 6.65 -2.39
C ALA A 33 15.80 7.41 -1.59
N GLY A 34 15.93 7.11 -0.30
CA GLY A 34 17.00 7.64 0.54
C GLY A 34 18.39 7.28 0.02
N LEU A 35 18.62 6.03 -0.37
CA LEU A 35 19.87 5.63 -1.03
C LEU A 35 20.14 6.42 -2.31
N ALA A 36 19.11 6.69 -3.10
CA ALA A 36 19.25 7.44 -4.33
C ALA A 36 19.64 8.91 -4.11
N ILE A 37 19.20 9.51 -2.99
CA ILE A 37 19.51 10.89 -2.61
C ILE A 37 20.87 10.98 -1.92
N PHE A 38 21.13 10.12 -0.94
CA PHE A 38 22.25 10.28 -0.01
C PHE A 38 23.48 9.42 -0.33
N ASN A 39 23.35 8.40 -1.18
CA ASN A 39 24.45 7.51 -1.54
C ASN A 39 24.82 7.63 -3.02
N SER A 40 23.91 7.29 -3.93
CA SER A 40 24.16 7.32 -5.37
C SER A 40 22.87 7.39 -6.17
N SER A 41 22.81 8.31 -7.14
CA SER A 41 21.66 8.45 -8.05
C SER A 41 21.37 7.19 -8.88
N SER A 42 22.33 6.26 -9.00
CA SER A 42 22.09 4.95 -9.64
C SER A 42 20.96 4.16 -8.97
N HIS A 43 20.66 4.40 -7.68
CA HIS A 43 19.59 3.68 -6.98
C HIS A 43 18.17 4.10 -7.40
N TRP A 44 18.01 5.19 -8.17
CA TRP A 44 16.69 5.57 -8.70
C TRP A 44 16.06 4.47 -9.55
N VAL A 45 16.85 3.69 -10.29
CA VAL A 45 16.33 2.55 -11.07
C VAL A 45 15.72 1.49 -10.17
N HIS A 46 16.30 1.24 -8.99
CA HIS A 46 15.74 0.30 -8.03
C HIS A 46 14.46 0.84 -7.41
N HIS A 47 14.40 2.14 -7.10
CA HIS A 47 13.18 2.77 -6.58
C HIS A 47 12.03 2.68 -7.60
N THR A 48 12.27 3.04 -8.86
CA THR A 48 11.21 3.08 -9.89
C THR A 48 10.78 1.69 -10.37
N THR A 49 11.66 0.68 -10.28
CA THR A 49 11.31 -0.70 -10.64
C THR A 49 10.69 -1.48 -9.48
N PHE A 50 11.07 -1.20 -8.22
CA PHE A 50 10.55 -1.93 -7.06
C PHE A 50 9.05 -1.72 -6.85
N VAL A 51 8.54 -0.49 -7.07
CA VAL A 51 7.10 -0.17 -6.90
C VAL A 51 6.19 -1.01 -7.80
N VAL A 52 6.66 -1.40 -8.99
CA VAL A 52 5.87 -2.20 -9.95
C VAL A 52 5.45 -3.54 -9.35
N TRP A 53 6.27 -4.12 -8.47
CA TRP A 53 6.01 -5.42 -7.83
C TRP A 53 4.87 -5.38 -6.82
N PHE A 54 4.58 -4.24 -6.20
CA PHE A 54 3.62 -4.17 -5.10
C PHE A 54 2.51 -3.12 -5.25
N GLN A 55 2.57 -2.24 -6.25
CA GLN A 55 1.57 -1.18 -6.47
C GLN A 55 0.13 -1.68 -6.61
N PHE A 56 -0.06 -2.94 -7.02
CA PHE A 56 -1.38 -3.58 -7.18
C PHE A 56 -1.82 -4.42 -5.99
N LEU A 57 -1.00 -4.58 -4.95
CA LEU A 57 -1.42 -5.29 -3.72
C LEU A 57 -2.71 -4.71 -3.11
N PRO A 58 -2.95 -3.38 -3.09
CA PRO A 58 -4.22 -2.83 -2.61
C PRO A 58 -5.45 -3.35 -3.36
N ILE A 59 -5.35 -3.74 -4.63
CA ILE A 59 -6.47 -4.33 -5.39
C ILE A 59 -6.79 -5.73 -4.84
N ILE A 60 -5.76 -6.55 -4.60
CA ILE A 60 -5.94 -7.89 -4.02
C ILE A 60 -6.54 -7.76 -2.62
N MET A 61 -6.03 -6.83 -1.81
CA MET A 61 -6.60 -6.49 -0.51
C MET A 61 -8.06 -6.03 -0.62
N LEU A 62 -8.42 -5.25 -1.64
CA LEU A 62 -9.79 -4.80 -1.85
C LEU A 62 -10.72 -5.99 -2.11
N VAL A 63 -10.33 -6.94 -2.96
CA VAL A 63 -11.10 -8.18 -3.19
C VAL A 63 -11.24 -8.99 -1.90
N LEU A 64 -10.15 -9.16 -1.15
CA LEU A 64 -10.17 -9.84 0.15
C LEU A 64 -11.06 -9.11 1.15
N SER A 65 -11.17 -7.79 1.08
CA SER A 65 -12.03 -7.00 1.98
C SER A 65 -13.52 -7.34 1.85
N PHE A 66 -13.97 -7.74 0.65
CA PHE A 66 -15.34 -8.22 0.43
C PHE A 66 -15.52 -9.65 0.92
N THR A 67 -14.58 -10.54 0.60
CA THR A 67 -14.69 -11.96 0.97
C THR A 67 -14.50 -12.20 2.48
N GLY A 68 -13.68 -11.38 3.14
CA GLY A 68 -13.51 -11.31 4.59
C GLY A 68 -14.58 -10.47 5.31
N GLN A 69 -15.59 -9.99 4.57
CA GLN A 69 -16.74 -9.24 5.11
C GLN A 69 -16.37 -8.00 5.94
N PHE A 70 -15.27 -7.32 5.61
CA PHE A 70 -14.86 -6.11 6.33
C PHE A 70 -15.86 -4.96 6.12
N PRO A 71 -15.99 -4.03 7.09
CA PRO A 71 -16.84 -2.85 6.98
C PRO A 71 -16.47 -1.96 5.78
N LYS A 72 -17.44 -1.21 5.25
CA LYS A 72 -17.25 -0.27 4.14
C LYS A 72 -16.08 0.69 4.36
N LEU A 73 -15.87 1.14 5.60
CA LEU A 73 -14.76 2.04 5.95
C LEU A 73 -13.38 1.44 5.62
N ILE A 74 -13.15 0.15 5.90
CA ILE A 74 -11.89 -0.52 5.55
C ILE A 74 -11.70 -0.56 4.03
N ARG A 75 -12.77 -0.86 3.29
CA ARG A 75 -12.73 -0.92 1.82
C ARG A 75 -12.33 0.44 1.23
N TRP A 76 -12.91 1.53 1.73
CA TRP A 76 -12.56 2.89 1.32
C TRP A 76 -11.11 3.26 1.66
N LYS A 77 -10.59 2.83 2.81
CA LYS A 77 -9.16 3.01 3.13
C LYS A 77 -8.26 2.28 2.13
N VAL A 78 -8.61 1.05 1.75
CA VAL A 78 -7.85 0.28 0.75
C VAL A 78 -7.93 0.91 -0.64
N VAL A 79 -9.10 1.43 -1.04
CA VAL A 79 -9.21 2.27 -2.25
C VAL A 79 -8.29 3.48 -2.16
N GLY A 80 -8.24 4.13 -1.00
CA GLY A 80 -7.30 5.23 -0.73
C GLY A 80 -5.84 4.82 -0.91
N LEU A 81 -5.42 3.64 -0.43
CA LEU A 81 -4.06 3.12 -0.64
C LEU A 81 -3.73 2.97 -2.13
N PHE A 82 -4.66 2.44 -2.93
CA PHE A 82 -4.48 2.31 -4.38
C PHE A 82 -4.35 3.67 -5.07
N LEU A 83 -5.25 4.61 -4.76
CA LEU A 83 -5.26 5.95 -5.35
C LEU A 83 -4.04 6.80 -4.91
N LEU A 84 -3.55 6.61 -3.70
CA LEU A 84 -2.34 7.29 -3.26
C LEU A 84 -1.11 6.82 -4.03
N ILE A 85 -1.02 5.52 -4.39
CA ILE A 85 0.09 5.01 -5.21
C ILE A 85 -0.06 5.39 -6.68
N VAL A 86 -1.09 4.86 -7.35
CA VAL A 86 -1.07 4.74 -8.81
C VAL A 86 -1.31 6.09 -9.51
N PRO A 87 -2.34 6.88 -9.17
CA PRO A 87 -2.46 8.22 -9.70
C PRO A 87 -1.54 9.20 -8.98
N LEU A 88 -1.55 9.27 -7.64
CA LEU A 88 -0.95 10.42 -6.96
C LEU A 88 0.60 10.38 -6.90
N GLN A 89 1.23 9.23 -6.62
CA GLN A 89 2.69 9.19 -6.66
C GLN A 89 3.24 9.38 -8.08
N TYR A 90 2.64 8.76 -9.09
CA TYR A 90 3.07 8.94 -10.47
C TYR A 90 2.80 10.37 -10.97
N MET A 91 1.65 10.96 -10.68
CA MET A 91 1.36 12.36 -11.07
C MET A 91 2.31 13.34 -10.38
N SER A 92 2.62 13.14 -9.10
CA SER A 92 3.47 14.05 -8.34
C SER A 92 4.85 14.26 -8.99
N VAL A 93 5.42 13.21 -9.59
CA VAL A 93 6.75 13.29 -10.21
C VAL A 93 6.72 13.67 -11.69
N ASN A 94 5.59 13.52 -12.36
CA ASN A 94 5.45 13.81 -13.80
C ASN A 94 4.83 15.19 -14.10
N ILE A 95 4.24 15.86 -13.11
CA ILE A 95 3.68 17.21 -13.26
C ILE A 95 4.65 18.23 -12.67
N LEU A 96 5.04 19.22 -13.47
CA LEU A 96 5.96 20.29 -13.06
C LEU A 96 5.44 21.00 -11.80
N GLY A 97 6.32 21.17 -10.81
CA GLY A 97 6.00 21.82 -9.54
C GLY A 97 5.36 20.92 -8.48
N LEU A 98 4.96 19.69 -8.80
CA LEU A 98 4.35 18.77 -7.82
C LEU A 98 5.34 17.77 -7.20
N GLY A 99 6.58 17.71 -7.66
CA GLY A 99 7.57 16.74 -7.15
C GLY A 99 7.81 16.84 -5.64
N ALA A 100 7.70 18.04 -5.07
CA ALA A 100 7.87 18.27 -3.64
C ALA A 100 6.79 17.61 -2.77
N ILE A 101 5.60 17.30 -3.30
CA ILE A 101 4.53 16.63 -2.55
C ILE A 101 4.70 15.11 -2.51
N HIS A 102 5.54 14.53 -3.37
CA HIS A 102 5.78 13.09 -3.46
C HIS A 102 6.14 12.44 -2.10
N PRO A 103 7.08 13.00 -1.31
CA PRO A 103 7.41 12.43 0.00
C PRO A 103 6.26 12.57 0.99
N VAL A 104 5.46 13.64 0.89
CA VAL A 104 4.28 13.85 1.75
C VAL A 104 3.21 12.79 1.46
N ILE A 105 2.97 12.49 0.18
CA ILE A 105 2.07 11.41 -0.23
C ILE A 105 2.57 10.06 0.30
N ALA A 106 3.89 9.82 0.30
CA ALA A 106 4.46 8.58 0.84
C ALA A 106 4.20 8.42 2.35
N LEU A 107 4.33 9.51 3.11
CA LEU A 107 4.02 9.51 4.56
C LEU A 107 2.53 9.26 4.82
N VAL A 108 1.64 9.91 4.05
CA VAL A 108 0.19 9.69 4.16
C VAL A 108 -0.17 8.25 3.81
N LEU A 109 0.43 7.70 2.76
CA LEU A 109 0.24 6.32 2.34
C LEU A 109 0.69 5.33 3.42
N PHE A 110 1.86 5.53 4.02
CA PHE A 110 2.35 4.71 5.13
C PHE A 110 1.45 4.81 6.36
N TRP A 111 1.03 6.01 6.73
CA TRP A 111 0.10 6.20 7.85
C TRP A 111 -1.25 5.53 7.61
N LEU A 112 -1.80 5.64 6.40
CA LEU A 112 -3.06 4.98 6.03
C LEU A 112 -2.92 3.45 6.07
N ALA A 113 -1.79 2.90 5.66
CA ALA A 113 -1.51 1.46 5.72
C ALA A 113 -1.52 0.93 7.16
N LEU A 114 -0.85 1.63 8.08
CA LEU A 114 -0.90 1.32 9.51
C LEU A 114 -2.32 1.45 10.09
N ASN A 115 -3.08 2.44 9.61
CA ASN A 115 -4.48 2.62 10.02
C ASN A 115 -5.36 1.44 9.58
N VAL A 116 -5.14 0.92 8.37
CA VAL A 116 -5.82 -0.29 7.86
C VAL A 116 -5.52 -1.48 8.76
N ILE A 117 -4.25 -1.77 9.03
CA ILE A 117 -3.81 -2.87 9.91
C ILE A 117 -4.51 -2.77 11.27
N LYS A 118 -4.35 -1.63 11.95
CA LYS A 118 -4.91 -1.37 13.28
C LYS A 118 -6.42 -1.55 13.34
N ASN A 119 -7.14 -1.17 12.27
CA ASN A 119 -8.59 -1.33 12.26
C ASN A 119 -9.03 -2.75 11.91
N THR A 120 -8.23 -3.51 11.17
CA THR A 120 -8.55 -4.91 10.88
C THR A 120 -8.27 -5.85 12.04
N GLU A 121 -7.26 -5.59 12.87
CA GLU A 121 -6.98 -6.40 14.07
C GLU A 121 -8.06 -6.33 15.14
N LYS A 122 -8.93 -5.31 15.09
CA LYS A 122 -10.02 -5.11 16.03
C LYS A 122 -11.33 -5.81 15.64
N ILE A 123 -11.37 -6.51 14.50
CA ILE A 123 -12.59 -7.04 13.85
C ILE A 123 -12.51 -8.55 13.65
#